data_AF-A0A7W1JUU3-F1
#
_entry.id   AF-A0A7W1JUU3-F1
#
_cell.length_a   1.000
_cell.length_b   1.000
_cell.length_c   1.000
_cell.angle_alpha   90.00
_cell.angle_beta   90.00
_cell.angle_gamma   90.00
#
_symmetry.space_group_name_H-M   'P 1'
#
loop_
_entity.id
_entity.type
_entity.pdbx_description
1 polymer ?
#
loop_
_entity_poly.entity_id
_entity_poly.type
_entity_poly.pdbx_seq_one_letter_code
_entity_poly.pdbx_strand_id
1 'polypeptide(L)'
;MTGEPLPPAIRAFPADPTALTDVRRFVRSHAERVFLPSEAAEDLALAVSEACANAVLHTPSRHFTVGFRRVDDSAEVTIEDEGVFRHPKVRPGVARTSGRGIPLMLALVDEVSITEGSQGRLGTLVRLLKHRAR
;
A
#
# COMPACT_ATOMS: atom_id res chain seq x y z
N MET A 1 -28.26 -5.54 10.01
CA MET A 1 -28.12 -5.15 8.59
C MET A 1 -26.82 -5.75 8.08
N THR A 2 -26.88 -6.91 7.43
CA THR A 2 -25.74 -7.48 6.71
C THR A 2 -25.57 -6.65 5.44
N GLY A 3 -24.64 -5.70 5.47
CA GLY A 3 -24.29 -4.90 4.31
C GLY A 3 -23.76 -5.83 3.21
N GLU A 4 -24.27 -5.66 2.01
CA GLU A 4 -23.82 -6.37 0.80
C GLU A 4 -22.28 -6.26 0.67
N PRO A 5 -21.57 -7.34 0.29
CA PRO A 5 -20.13 -7.28 0.14
C PRO A 5 -19.75 -6.21 -0.88
N LEU A 6 -18.97 -5.22 -0.45
CA LEU A 6 -18.48 -4.19 -1.36
C LEU A 6 -17.57 -4.84 -2.40
N PRO A 7 -17.81 -4.60 -3.70
CA PRO A 7 -16.94 -5.14 -4.74
C PRO A 7 -15.51 -4.61 -4.53
N PRO A 8 -14.48 -5.39 -4.87
CA PRO A 8 -13.11 -4.92 -4.80
C PRO A 8 -12.95 -3.68 -5.69
N ALA A 9 -12.28 -2.66 -5.16
CA ALA A 9 -12.00 -1.43 -5.87
C ALA A 9 -10.55 -1.45 -6.33
N ILE A 10 -10.30 -1.09 -7.59
CA ILE A 10 -8.95 -1.04 -8.14
C ILE A 10 -8.79 0.29 -8.88
N ARG A 11 -7.68 0.99 -8.63
CA ARG A 11 -7.36 2.25 -9.30
C ARG A 11 -5.88 2.36 -9.61
N ALA A 12 -5.56 2.75 -10.84
CA ALA A 12 -4.20 3.10 -11.25
C ALA A 12 -3.86 4.55 -10.89
N PHE A 13 -2.61 4.78 -10.51
CA PHE A 13 -2.04 6.08 -10.18
C PHE A 13 -0.71 6.26 -10.91
N PRO A 14 -0.34 7.49 -11.29
CA PRO A 14 1.00 7.75 -11.80
C PRO A 14 2.02 7.53 -10.68
N ALA A 15 3.19 7.01 -11.05
CA ALA A 15 4.33 6.84 -10.16
C ALA A 15 5.03 8.19 -9.90
N ASP A 16 4.28 9.12 -9.32
CA ASP A 16 4.70 10.48 -9.01
C ASP A 16 4.33 10.84 -7.56
N PRO A 17 5.18 11.54 -6.79
CA PRO A 17 4.89 11.91 -5.40
C PRO A 17 3.59 12.68 -5.21
N THR A 18 3.14 13.45 -6.22
CA THR A 18 1.88 14.22 -6.17
C THR A 18 0.65 13.31 -6.08
N ALA A 19 0.74 12.06 -6.56
CA ALA A 19 -0.35 11.09 -6.51
C ALA A 19 -0.63 10.55 -5.10
N LEU A 20 0.32 10.66 -4.16
CA LEU A 20 0.19 10.07 -2.82
C LEU A 20 -0.98 10.65 -2.02
N THR A 21 -1.34 11.91 -2.26
CA THR A 21 -2.53 12.52 -1.64
C THR A 21 -3.81 11.85 -2.12
N ASP A 22 -3.90 11.53 -3.41
CA ASP A 22 -5.07 10.87 -3.98
C ASP A 22 -5.14 9.39 -3.60
N VAL A 23 -3.99 8.72 -3.45
CA VAL A 23 -3.91 7.36 -2.90
C VAL A 23 -4.48 7.33 -1.48
N ARG A 24 -4.04 8.25 -0.59
CA ARG A 24 -4.58 8.32 0.78
C ARG A 24 -6.09 8.53 0.79
N ARG A 25 -6.60 9.45 -0.03
CA ARG A 25 -8.06 9.69 -0.15
C ARG A 25 -8.81 8.45 -0.63
N PHE A 26 -8.27 7.76 -1.64
CA PHE A 26 -8.82 6.51 -2.14
C PHE A 26 -8.92 5.46 -1.03
N VAL A 27 -7.84 5.22 -0.28
CA VAL A 27 -7.84 4.21 0.80
C VAL A 27 -8.81 4.58 1.91
N ARG A 28 -8.78 5.82 2.41
CA ARG A 28 -9.68 6.27 3.49
C ARG A 28 -11.15 6.11 3.12
N SER A 29 -11.55 6.60 1.94
CA SER A 29 -12.94 6.50 1.48
C SER A 29 -13.44 5.05 1.38
N HIS A 30 -12.58 4.09 1.03
CA HIS A 30 -12.97 2.68 0.98
C HIS A 30 -12.95 2.02 2.35
N ALA A 31 -12.00 2.39 3.22
CA ALA A 31 -11.93 1.97 4.62
C ALA A 31 -13.19 2.38 5.40
N GLU A 32 -13.67 3.61 5.20
CA GLU A 32 -14.92 4.10 5.79
C GLU A 32 -16.14 3.29 5.33
N ARG A 33 -16.19 2.94 4.03
CA ARG A 33 -17.30 2.14 3.47
C ARG A 33 -17.36 0.72 4.02
N VAL A 34 -16.23 0.16 4.45
CA VAL A 34 -16.17 -1.14 5.15
C VAL A 34 -16.26 -0.99 6.68
N PHE A 35 -16.55 0.21 7.18
CA PHE A 35 -16.70 0.55 8.59
C PHE A 35 -15.43 0.32 9.43
N LEU A 36 -14.24 0.50 8.84
CA LEU A 36 -13.00 0.50 9.60
C LEU A 36 -12.98 1.72 10.55
N PRO A 37 -12.60 1.57 11.84
CA PRO A 37 -12.44 2.70 12.75
C PRO A 37 -11.54 3.79 12.15
N SER A 38 -11.86 5.06 12.43
CA SER A 38 -11.16 6.21 11.84
C SER A 38 -9.64 6.11 12.03
N GLU A 39 -9.17 5.80 13.24
CA GLU A 39 -7.75 5.63 13.55
C GLU A 39 -7.11 4.49 12.73
N ALA A 40 -7.78 3.34 12.63
CA ALA A 40 -7.29 2.23 11.82
C ALA A 40 -7.29 2.55 10.31
N ALA A 41 -8.25 3.35 9.83
CA ALA A 41 -8.28 3.84 8.45
C ALA A 41 -7.15 4.83 8.17
N GLU A 42 -6.79 5.67 9.14
CA GLU A 42 -5.65 6.58 9.08
C GLU A 42 -4.32 5.83 9.02
N ASP A 43 -4.13 4.86 9.91
CA ASP A 43 -2.96 3.97 9.93
C ASP A 43 -2.79 3.24 8.60
N LEU A 44 -3.87 2.64 8.08
CA LEU A 44 -3.86 1.93 6.82
C LEU A 44 -3.52 2.86 5.65
N ALA A 45 -4.12 4.05 5.59
CA ALA A 45 -3.84 5.03 4.54
C ALA A 45 -2.38 5.51 4.58
N LEU A 46 -1.81 5.69 5.77
CA LEU A 46 -0.41 6.05 5.94
C LEU A 46 0.52 4.91 5.50
N ALA A 47 0.27 3.67 5.92
CA ALA A 47 1.04 2.49 5.49
C ALA A 47 1.00 2.30 3.96
N VAL A 48 -0.17 2.46 3.34
CA VAL A 48 -0.30 2.40 1.87
C VAL A 48 0.48 3.54 1.21
N SER A 49 0.45 4.75 1.79
CA SER A 49 1.23 5.88 1.27
C SER A 49 2.73 5.59 1.30
N GLU A 50 3.24 4.91 2.33
CA GLU A 50 4.65 4.47 2.41
C GLU A 50 4.98 3.40 1.36
N ALA A 51 4.09 2.42 1.16
CA ALA A 51 4.25 1.42 0.10
C ALA A 51 4.33 2.07 -1.30
N CYS A 52 3.42 3.00 -1.59
CA CYS A 52 3.42 3.73 -2.86
C CYS A 52 4.63 4.65 -3.00
N ALA A 53 5.07 5.31 -1.92
CA ALA A 53 6.30 6.10 -1.93
C ALA A 53 7.53 5.23 -2.26
N ASN A 54 7.60 4.01 -1.72
CA ASN A 54 8.64 3.05 -2.09
C ASN A 54 8.58 2.68 -3.58
N ALA A 55 7.40 2.43 -4.13
CA ALA A 55 7.25 2.15 -5.56
C ALA A 55 7.76 3.31 -6.43
N VAL A 56 7.41 4.56 -6.09
CA VAL A 56 7.86 5.78 -6.78
C VAL A 56 9.38 5.98 -6.68
N LEU A 57 9.97 5.71 -5.52
CA LEU A 57 11.39 5.99 -5.27
C LEU A 57 12.33 4.85 -5.72
N HIS A 58 11.85 3.61 -5.76
CA HIS A 58 12.71 2.43 -5.88
C HIS A 58 12.41 1.56 -7.10
N THR A 59 11.43 1.95 -7.93
CA THR A 59 11.15 1.28 -9.20
C THR A 59 11.16 2.27 -10.37
N PRO A 60 11.50 1.82 -11.60
CA PRO A 60 11.37 2.66 -12.79
C PRO A 60 9.94 2.68 -13.36
N SER A 61 8.94 2.32 -12.55
CA SER A 61 7.54 2.20 -12.99
C SER A 61 6.96 3.55 -13.38
N ARG A 62 6.08 3.59 -14.38
CA ARG A 62 5.34 4.81 -14.75
C ARG A 62 4.05 4.95 -13.97
N HIS A 63 3.48 3.82 -13.58
CA HIS A 63 2.24 3.73 -12.83
C HIS A 63 2.35 2.61 -11.80
N PHE A 64 1.47 2.66 -10.81
CA PHE A 64 1.18 1.55 -9.92
C PHE A 64 -0.34 1.46 -9.73
N THR A 65 -0.82 0.28 -9.39
CA THR A 65 -2.22 0.01 -9.12
C THR A 65 -2.42 -0.19 -7.63
N VAL A 66 -3.46 0.45 -7.09
CA VAL A 66 -3.91 0.24 -5.70
C VAL A 66 -5.26 -0.48 -5.73
N GLY A 67 -5.29 -1.69 -5.19
CA GLY A 67 -6.48 -2.49 -4.97
C GLY A 67 -6.92 -2.41 -3.52
N PHE A 68 -8.23 -2.35 -3.28
CA PHE A 68 -8.83 -2.37 -1.95
C PHE A 68 -9.95 -3.41 -1.93
N ARG A 69 -9.97 -4.26 -0.91
CA ARG A 69 -11.10 -5.16 -0.67
C ARG A 69 -11.33 -5.40 0.81
N ARG A 70 -12.58 -5.74 1.14
CA ARG A 70 -12.91 -6.29 2.45
C ARG A 70 -12.60 -7.79 2.46
N VAL A 71 -11.94 -8.27 3.50
CA VAL A 71 -11.70 -9.69 3.76
C VAL A 71 -12.17 -9.97 5.18
N ASP A 72 -13.31 -10.65 5.32
CA ASP A 72 -13.98 -10.87 6.60
C ASP A 72 -14.20 -9.56 7.38
N ASP A 73 -13.54 -9.43 8.54
CA ASP A 73 -13.52 -8.22 9.37
C ASP A 73 -12.23 -7.39 9.21
N SER A 74 -11.61 -7.46 8.03
CA SER A 74 -10.37 -6.75 7.72
C SER A 74 -10.48 -5.98 6.41
N ALA A 75 -9.66 -4.93 6.31
CA ALA A 75 -9.40 -4.22 5.06
C ALA A 75 -8.04 -4.71 4.52
N GLU A 76 -8.05 -5.18 3.27
CA GLU A 76 -6.83 -5.54 2.55
C GLU A 76 -6.58 -4.53 1.42
N VAL A 77 -5.34 -4.06 1.33
CA VAL A 77 -4.87 -3.20 0.25
C VAL A 77 -3.69 -3.84 -0.46
N THR A 78 -3.75 -3.88 -1.79
CA THR A 78 -2.65 -4.34 -2.65
C THR A 78 -2.09 -3.17 -3.43
N ILE A 79 -0.77 -3.09 -3.52
CA ILE A 79 -0.03 -2.16 -4.36
C ILE A 79 0.79 -3.00 -5.32
N GLU A 80 0.53 -2.84 -6.62
CA GLU A 80 1.24 -3.52 -7.69
C GLU A 80 1.86 -2.48 -8.60
N ASP A 81 3.19 -2.48 -8.70
CA ASP A 81 3.90 -1.66 -9.68
C ASP A 81 4.30 -2.48 -10.91
N GLU A 82 4.69 -1.82 -12.00
CA GLU A 82 5.13 -2.47 -13.24
C GLU A 82 6.63 -2.82 -13.23
N GLY A 83 7.34 -2.50 -12.15
CA GLY A 83 8.79 -2.50 -12.06
C GLY A 83 9.34 -3.65 -11.24
N VAL A 84 10.55 -4.10 -11.54
CA VAL A 84 11.26 -5.00 -10.61
C VAL A 84 11.80 -4.13 -9.46
N PHE A 85 11.27 -4.29 -8.25
CA PHE A 85 11.83 -3.62 -7.06
C PHE A 85 13.29 -4.02 -6.93
N ARG A 86 14.16 -3.02 -7.02
CA ARG A 86 15.57 -3.21 -6.71
C ARG A 86 15.74 -2.81 -5.26
N HIS A 87 15.87 -3.80 -4.38
CA HIS A 87 16.34 -3.57 -3.01
C HIS A 87 17.45 -2.52 -3.04
N PRO A 88 17.32 -1.40 -2.30
CA PRO A 88 18.38 -0.43 -2.26
C PRO A 88 19.60 -1.11 -1.65
N LYS A 89 20.62 -1.39 -2.48
CA LYS A 89 21.97 -1.62 -1.99
C LYS A 89 22.29 -0.39 -1.17
N VAL A 90 22.34 -0.54 0.16
CA VAL A 90 22.69 0.55 1.07
C VAL A 90 24.01 1.13 0.57
N ARG A 91 23.96 2.28 -0.11
CA ARG A 91 25.15 3.04 -0.47
C ARG A 91 25.52 3.82 0.79
N PRO A 92 26.68 3.57 1.41
CA PRO A 92 27.13 4.39 2.53
C PRO A 92 27.18 5.85 2.07
N GLY A 93 26.42 6.74 2.72
CA GLY A 93 26.41 8.18 2.45
C GLY A 93 25.11 8.78 1.91
N VAL A 94 24.09 7.98 1.54
CA VAL A 94 22.74 8.49 1.26
C VAL A 94 21.86 8.29 2.50
N ALA A 95 22.04 9.16 3.50
CA ALA A 95 21.17 9.24 4.68
C ALA A 95 20.05 10.27 4.35
N ARG A 96 18.76 10.12 4.68
CA ARG A 96 18.18 9.73 5.99
C ARG A 96 16.72 9.19 5.91
N THR A 97 16.17 8.93 4.72
CA THR A 97 14.75 8.52 4.54
C THR A 97 14.56 7.13 3.94
N SER A 98 15.54 6.60 3.21
CA SER A 98 15.54 5.24 2.67
C SER A 98 15.74 4.22 3.80
N GLY A 99 14.66 3.61 4.28
CA GLY A 99 14.72 2.53 5.27
C GLY A 99 13.70 2.58 6.39
N ARG A 100 12.90 3.65 6.51
CA ARG A 100 11.84 3.75 7.54
C ARG A 100 10.46 3.29 7.06
N GLY A 101 10.22 3.27 5.75
CA GLY A 101 8.91 2.93 5.20
C GLY A 101 8.43 1.53 5.60
N ILE A 102 9.28 0.50 5.48
CA ILE A 102 8.93 -0.88 5.88
C ILE A 102 8.67 -0.99 7.40
N PRO A 103 9.56 -0.51 8.29
CA PRO A 103 9.28 -0.47 9.72
C PRO A 103 7.99 0.28 10.08
N LEU A 104 7.69 1.38 9.38
CA LEU A 104 6.47 2.16 9.61
C LEU A 104 5.21 1.38 9.17
N MET A 105 5.24 0.74 8.00
CA MET A 105 4.14 -0.15 7.57
C MET A 105 3.90 -1.26 8.60
N LEU A 106 4.95 -1.95 9.04
CA LEU A 106 4.86 -3.03 10.05
C LEU A 106 4.33 -2.56 11.40
N ALA A 107 4.48 -1.27 11.75
CA ALA A 107 3.95 -0.71 12.99
C ALA A 107 2.48 -0.28 12.87
N LEU A 108 2.00 0.01 11.65
CA LEU A 108 0.68 0.59 11.40
C LEU A 108 -0.35 -0.44 10.95
N VAL A 109 0.05 -1.57 10.38
CA VAL A 109 -0.88 -2.62 9.92
C VAL A 109 -0.59 -3.96 10.57
N ASP A 110 -1.57 -4.84 10.60
CA ASP A 110 -1.47 -6.14 11.27
C ASP A 110 -0.65 -7.14 10.44
N GLU A 111 -0.77 -7.07 9.11
CA GLU A 111 0.07 -7.88 8.21
C GLU A 111 0.62 -7.09 7.03
N VAL A 112 1.89 -7.38 6.71
CA VAL A 112 2.57 -6.90 5.50
C VAL A 112 3.16 -8.11 4.79
N SER A 113 2.90 -8.25 3.48
CA SER A 113 3.68 -9.14 2.63
C SER A 113 4.21 -8.37 1.43
N ILE A 114 5.48 -8.58 1.10
CA ILE A 114 6.12 -8.01 -0.07
C ILE A 114 6.55 -9.19 -0.94
N THR A 115 6.03 -9.25 -2.16
CA THR A 115 6.47 -10.22 -3.16
C THR A 115 7.13 -9.48 -4.29
N GLU A 116 8.45 -9.57 -4.34
CA GLU A 116 9.27 -8.88 -5.33
C GLU A 116 9.06 -9.45 -6.74
N GLY A 117 9.30 -8.60 -7.73
CA GLY A 117 9.38 -9.05 -9.11
C GLY A 117 10.56 -9.98 -9.34
N SER A 118 10.40 -10.94 -10.25
CA SER A 118 11.45 -11.84 -10.74
C SER A 118 11.51 -11.80 -12.26
N GLN A 119 12.48 -12.48 -12.88
CA GLN A 119 12.54 -12.59 -14.35
C GLN A 119 11.27 -13.20 -14.98
N GLY A 120 10.45 -13.94 -14.21
CA GLY A 120 9.17 -14.51 -14.66
C GLY A 120 7.92 -13.75 -14.23
N ARG A 121 8.06 -12.74 -13.34
CA ARG A 121 6.95 -11.91 -12.86
C ARG A 121 7.46 -10.48 -12.67
N LEU A 122 7.20 -9.61 -13.63
CA LEU A 122 7.51 -8.19 -13.49
C LEU A 122 6.62 -7.58 -12.41
N GLY A 123 7.09 -6.53 -11.75
CA GLY A 123 6.30 -5.84 -10.74
C GLY A 123 6.50 -6.36 -9.33
N THR A 124 6.39 -5.45 -8.37
CA THR A 124 6.40 -5.77 -6.94
C THR A 124 4.98 -5.66 -6.41
N LEU A 125 4.58 -6.70 -5.66
CA LEU A 125 3.28 -6.74 -5.00
C LEU A 125 3.49 -6.53 -3.50
N VAL A 126 3.00 -5.40 -2.98
CA VAL A 126 2.87 -5.16 -1.55
C VAL A 126 1.42 -5.41 -1.17
N ARG A 127 1.18 -6.22 -0.15
CA ARG A 127 -0.15 -6.45 0.42
C ARG A 127 -0.12 -6.06 1.89
N LEU A 128 -1.08 -5.22 2.27
CA LEU A 128 -1.26 -4.69 3.62
C LEU A 128 -2.64 -5.11 4.12
N LEU A 129 -2.73 -5.62 5.35
CA LEU A 129 -3.98 -6.00 5.98
C LEU A 129 -4.12 -5.30 7.32
N LYS A 130 -5.26 -4.65 7.53
CA LYS A 130 -5.64 -4.01 8.80
C LYS A 130 -6.96 -4.59 9.28
N HIS A 131 -6.97 -5.14 10.49
CA HIS A 131 -8.15 -5.64 11.16
C HIS A 131 -9.03 -4.48 11.62
N ARG A 132 -10.33 -4.71 11.58
CA ARG A 132 -11.28 -3.90 12.33
C ARG A 132 -11.06 -4.23 13.80
N ALA A 133 -10.36 -3.35 14.53
CA ALA A 133 -10.20 -3.50 15.97
C ALA A 133 -11.58 -3.78 16.61
N ARG A 134 -11.63 -4.75 17.53
CA ARG A 134 -12.85 -5.10 18.26
C ARG A 134 -13.29 -3.99 19.19
#